data_AF-A0A160VRF0-F1
#
_entry.id   AF-A0A160VRF0-F1
#
_cell.length_a   1.000
_cell.length_b   1.000
_cell.length_c   1.000
_cell.angle_alpha   90.00
_cell.angle_beta   90.00
_cell.angle_gamma   90.00
#
_symmetry.space_group_name_H-M   'P 1'
#
loop_
_entity.id
_entity.type
_entity.pdbx_description
1 polymer ?
#
loop_
_entity_poly.entity_id
_entity_poly.type
_entity_poly.pdbx_seq_one_letter_code
_entity_poly.pdbx_strand_id
1 'polypeptide(L)'
;MGLRDWWNDRKERKRIQREMELAVEIFANWLVEHRKVLTREIIRDFVGKPIYFHYPSPKAVVFTPNKKVEMLGEGIYKVSGTLNLKAWLEQPIMFPNFDINKIVVGTDVHFIFDVAAVINVYTGEVRDFERSEYMRYKTYGKSYVRLYDQEGRKVWEKLWKHWYSEGYEAGYRDGESDGYWTARSECPC
;
A
#
# COMPACT_ATOMS: atom_id res chain seq x y z
N MET A 1 -47.83 4.40 -21.58
CA MET A 1 -46.47 4.95 -21.76
C MET A 1 -46.28 5.22 -23.24
N GLY A 2 -46.06 6.46 -23.67
CA GLY A 2 -45.91 6.80 -25.10
C GLY A 2 -44.51 6.48 -25.64
N LEU A 3 -44.37 6.36 -26.96
CA LEU A 3 -43.08 6.15 -27.66
C LEU A 3 -42.02 7.21 -27.28
N ARG A 4 -42.45 8.46 -27.04
CA ARG A 4 -41.58 9.57 -26.62
C ARG A 4 -41.08 9.40 -25.18
N ASP A 5 -41.93 8.95 -24.26
CA ASP A 5 -41.56 8.71 -22.86
C ASP A 5 -40.56 7.56 -22.76
N TRP A 6 -40.79 6.50 -23.54
CA TRP A 6 -39.85 5.38 -23.64
C TRP A 6 -38.47 5.81 -24.17
N TRP A 7 -38.43 6.67 -25.17
CA TRP A 7 -37.18 7.19 -25.72
C TRP A 7 -36.41 8.07 -24.73
N ASN A 8 -37.14 8.93 -23.99
CA ASN A 8 -36.55 9.77 -22.95
C ASN A 8 -35.99 8.93 -21.80
N ASP A 9 -36.73 7.93 -21.33
CA ASP A 9 -36.27 6.98 -20.31
C ASP A 9 -34.99 6.23 -20.77
N ARG A 10 -34.94 5.82 -22.04
CA ARG A 10 -33.74 5.16 -22.58
C ARG A 10 -32.51 6.08 -22.65
N LYS A 11 -32.69 7.35 -23.02
CA LYS A 11 -31.61 8.35 -23.03
C LYS A 11 -31.11 8.60 -21.61
N GLU A 12 -32.03 8.71 -20.67
CA GLU A 12 -31.74 8.94 -19.26
C GLU A 12 -30.89 7.80 -18.67
N ARG A 13 -31.30 6.55 -18.90
CA ARG A 13 -30.51 5.37 -18.46
C ARG A 13 -29.10 5.36 -19.04
N LYS A 14 -28.93 5.74 -20.31
CA LYS A 14 -27.60 5.84 -20.94
C LYS A 14 -26.75 6.95 -20.35
N ARG A 15 -27.37 8.08 -19.99
CA ARG A 15 -26.70 9.19 -19.31
C ARG A 15 -26.18 8.72 -17.95
N ILE A 16 -27.08 8.18 -17.11
CA ILE A 16 -26.75 7.69 -15.77
C ILE A 16 -25.63 6.65 -15.82
N GLN A 17 -25.66 5.72 -16.78
CA GLN A 17 -24.60 4.72 -16.92
C GLN A 17 -23.23 5.36 -17.16
N ARG A 18 -23.15 6.36 -18.05
CA ARG A 18 -21.90 7.08 -18.33
C ARG A 18 -21.42 7.90 -17.13
N GLU A 19 -22.36 8.53 -16.43
CA GLU A 19 -22.04 9.30 -15.23
C GLU A 19 -21.51 8.39 -14.11
N MET A 20 -22.05 7.19 -13.94
CA MET A 20 -21.50 6.19 -13.00
C MET A 20 -20.08 5.75 -13.38
N GLU A 21 -19.82 5.49 -14.67
CA GLU A 21 -18.48 5.15 -15.17
C GLU A 21 -17.48 6.29 -14.92
N LEU A 22 -17.90 7.53 -15.21
CA LEU A 22 -17.09 8.73 -14.98
C LEU A 22 -16.82 8.98 -13.48
N ALA A 23 -17.80 8.75 -12.61
CA ALA A 23 -17.62 8.88 -11.17
C ALA A 23 -16.55 7.92 -10.64
N VAL A 24 -16.53 6.69 -11.15
CA VAL A 24 -15.50 5.69 -10.82
C VAL A 24 -14.13 6.15 -11.30
N GLU A 25 -14.03 6.68 -12.51
CA GLU A 25 -12.77 7.18 -13.08
C GLU A 25 -12.21 8.36 -12.28
N ILE A 26 -13.05 9.37 -11.98
CA ILE A 26 -12.69 10.52 -11.16
C ILE A 26 -12.15 10.05 -9.81
N PHE A 27 -12.86 9.12 -9.15
CA PHE A 27 -12.43 8.64 -7.85
C PHE A 27 -11.12 7.85 -7.93
N ALA A 28 -10.96 6.98 -8.92
CA ALA A 28 -9.72 6.23 -9.13
C ALA A 28 -8.51 7.17 -9.32
N ASN A 29 -8.64 8.19 -10.16
CA ASN A 29 -7.60 9.19 -10.39
C ASN A 29 -7.26 9.96 -9.11
N TRP A 30 -8.28 10.40 -8.37
CA TRP A 30 -8.10 11.08 -7.10
C TRP A 30 -7.29 10.22 -6.10
N LEU A 31 -7.58 8.91 -6.02
CA LEU A 31 -6.85 7.97 -5.16
C LEU A 31 -5.37 7.84 -5.56
N VAL A 32 -5.05 7.86 -6.85
CA VAL A 32 -3.66 7.85 -7.34
C VAL A 32 -2.92 9.11 -6.90
N GLU A 33 -3.54 10.26 -7.06
CA GLU A 33 -2.97 11.56 -6.67
C GLU A 33 -2.76 11.66 -5.15
N HIS A 34 -3.72 11.15 -4.38
CA HIS A 34 -3.77 11.28 -2.92
C HIS A 34 -3.28 10.05 -2.14
N ARG A 35 -2.65 9.07 -2.81
CA ARG A 35 -2.12 7.81 -2.21
C ARG A 35 -1.25 8.00 -0.96
N LYS A 36 -0.60 9.16 -0.81
CA LYS A 36 0.22 9.48 0.37
C LYS A 36 -0.64 9.71 1.62
N VAL A 37 -1.85 10.27 1.46
CA VAL A 37 -2.78 10.53 2.58
C VAL A 37 -3.18 9.21 3.24
N LEU A 38 -3.52 8.20 2.43
CA LEU A 38 -3.90 6.86 2.88
C LEU A 38 -2.82 6.12 3.66
N THR A 39 -1.55 6.33 3.30
CA THR A 39 -0.42 5.64 3.93
C THR A 39 0.20 6.45 5.08
N ARG A 40 -0.13 7.75 5.21
CA ARG A 40 0.45 8.64 6.21
C ARG A 40 0.13 8.21 7.64
N GLU A 41 -1.11 7.84 7.93
CA GLU A 41 -1.51 7.39 9.27
C GLU A 41 -0.74 6.12 9.67
N ILE A 42 -0.58 5.17 8.75
CA ILE A 42 0.19 3.94 8.99
C ILE A 42 1.67 4.27 9.24
N ILE A 43 2.26 5.16 8.43
CA ILE A 43 3.65 5.57 8.62
C ILE A 43 3.87 6.15 10.01
N ARG A 44 2.94 6.97 10.52
CA ARG A 44 3.06 7.63 11.84
C ARG A 44 3.36 6.61 12.95
N ASP A 45 2.78 5.42 12.87
CA ASP A 45 3.01 4.35 13.85
C ASP A 45 4.43 3.75 13.79
N PHE A 46 5.14 3.94 12.68
CA PHE A 46 6.52 3.48 12.47
C PHE A 46 7.60 4.57 12.62
N VAL A 47 7.24 5.87 12.66
CA VAL A 47 8.18 7.02 12.68
C VAL A 47 9.16 6.99 13.86
N GLY A 48 8.88 6.23 14.93
CA GLY A 48 9.81 6.04 16.06
C GLY A 48 10.98 5.07 15.80
N LYS A 49 11.03 4.41 14.64
CA LYS A 49 12.08 3.45 14.26
C LYS A 49 12.81 3.95 13.02
N PRO A 50 14.09 3.60 12.80
CA PRO A 50 14.83 3.96 11.59
C PRO A 50 14.31 3.13 10.39
N ILE A 51 13.07 3.37 9.97
CA ILE A 51 12.43 2.68 8.85
C ILE A 51 12.13 3.73 7.78
N TYR A 52 12.73 3.56 6.61
CA TYR A 52 12.40 4.30 5.41
C TYR A 52 11.14 3.72 4.77
N PHE A 53 10.13 4.58 4.59
CA PHE A 53 8.91 4.23 3.90
C PHE A 53 8.93 4.77 2.48
N HIS A 54 8.87 3.87 1.49
CA HIS A 54 8.73 4.24 0.09
C HIS A 54 7.27 4.24 -0.30
N TYR A 55 6.75 5.44 -0.57
CA TYR A 55 5.38 5.61 -1.01
C TYR A 55 5.08 4.82 -2.31
N PRO A 56 3.87 4.26 -2.45
CA PRO A 56 3.49 3.53 -3.65
C PRO A 56 3.72 4.39 -4.90
N SER A 57 4.22 3.78 -5.98
CA SER A 57 4.20 4.43 -7.28
C SER A 57 2.76 4.53 -7.79
N PRO A 58 2.41 5.50 -8.66
CA PRO A 58 1.07 5.59 -9.25
C PRO A 58 0.59 4.28 -9.88
N LYS A 59 1.48 3.54 -10.54
CA LYS A 59 1.18 2.24 -11.18
C LYS A 59 0.89 1.11 -10.19
N ALA A 60 1.26 1.29 -8.92
CA ALA A 60 1.04 0.33 -7.84
C ALA A 60 -0.26 0.59 -7.06
N VAL A 61 -1.04 1.60 -7.48
CA VAL A 61 -2.35 1.94 -6.94
C VAL A 61 -3.41 1.23 -7.79
N VAL A 62 -4.07 0.22 -7.25
CA VAL A 62 -5.10 -0.55 -7.97
C VAL A 62 -6.42 -0.41 -7.23
N PHE A 63 -7.35 0.34 -7.80
CA PHE A 63 -8.71 0.49 -7.29
C PHE A 63 -9.67 -0.47 -8.00
N THR A 64 -10.48 -1.20 -7.23
CA THR A 64 -11.54 -2.07 -7.72
C THR A 64 -12.87 -1.58 -7.17
N PRO A 65 -13.73 -0.94 -7.98
CA PRO A 65 -15.02 -0.47 -7.51
C PRO A 65 -15.94 -1.63 -7.15
N ASN A 66 -16.77 -1.43 -6.13
CA ASN A 66 -17.86 -2.34 -5.82
C ASN A 66 -18.89 -2.31 -6.96
N LYS A 67 -19.59 -3.43 -7.17
CA LYS A 67 -20.59 -3.57 -8.26
C LYS A 67 -21.74 -2.54 -8.22
N LYS A 68 -21.91 -1.80 -7.12
CA LYS A 68 -22.99 -0.83 -6.92
C LYS A 68 -22.40 0.56 -6.70
N VAL A 69 -22.59 1.43 -7.69
CA VAL A 69 -22.49 2.89 -7.54
C VAL A 69 -23.87 3.40 -7.16
N GLU A 70 -23.96 4.15 -6.07
CA GLU A 70 -25.23 4.68 -5.57
C GLU A 70 -25.42 6.11 -6.07
N MET A 71 -26.54 6.40 -6.72
CA MET A 71 -26.90 7.76 -7.13
C MET A 71 -27.57 8.47 -5.95
N LEU A 72 -26.98 9.55 -5.47
CA LEU A 72 -27.53 10.36 -4.37
C LEU A 72 -28.34 11.55 -4.87
N GLY A 73 -28.03 12.02 -6.09
CA GLY A 73 -28.69 13.12 -6.78
C GLY A 73 -28.18 13.21 -8.22
N GLU A 74 -28.76 14.12 -9.00
CA GLU A 74 -28.30 14.37 -10.36
C GLU A 74 -26.82 14.77 -10.36
N GLY A 75 -25.98 14.02 -11.10
CA GLY A 75 -24.54 14.23 -11.13
C GLY A 75 -23.77 13.89 -9.84
N ILE A 76 -24.44 13.36 -8.81
CA ILE A 76 -23.84 13.06 -7.51
C ILE A 76 -23.93 11.56 -7.23
N TYR A 77 -22.77 10.91 -7.12
CA TYR A 77 -22.63 9.47 -6.98
C TYR A 77 -21.76 9.12 -5.79
N LYS A 78 -22.21 8.15 -5.00
CA LYS A 78 -21.37 7.51 -4.00
C LYS A 78 -20.71 6.28 -4.61
N VAL A 79 -19.39 6.31 -4.67
CA VAL A 79 -18.56 5.21 -5.15
C VAL A 79 -17.88 4.59 -3.94
N SER A 80 -17.91 3.26 -3.86
CA SER A 80 -17.17 2.49 -2.87
C SER A 80 -16.38 1.39 -3.57
N GLY A 81 -15.30 0.92 -2.96
CA GLY A 81 -14.52 -0.16 -3.52
C GLY A 81 -13.30 -0.49 -2.68
N THR A 82 -12.57 -1.48 -3.14
CA THR A 82 -11.33 -1.91 -2.50
C THR A 82 -10.14 -1.31 -3.24
N LEU A 83 -9.27 -0.65 -2.49
CA LEU A 83 -8.02 -0.11 -2.96
C LEU A 83 -6.86 -0.98 -2.49
N ASN A 84 -6.03 -1.40 -3.44
CA ASN A 84 -4.80 -2.13 -3.17
C ASN A 84 -3.61 -1.23 -3.46
N LEU A 85 -2.72 -1.06 -2.46
CA LEU A 85 -1.48 -0.31 -2.59
C LEU A 85 -0.29 -1.22 -2.31
N LYS A 86 0.72 -1.21 -3.19
CA LYS A 86 2.01 -1.84 -2.92
C LYS A 86 3.05 -0.78 -2.57
N ALA A 87 3.68 -0.93 -1.41
CA ALA A 87 4.74 -0.07 -0.91
C ALA A 87 5.96 -0.90 -0.49
N TRP A 88 7.04 -0.23 -0.09
CA TRP A 88 8.26 -0.87 0.40
C TRP A 88 8.70 -0.22 1.70
N LEU A 89 9.04 -1.05 2.68
CA LEU A 89 9.70 -0.64 3.90
C LEU A 89 11.17 -1.03 3.81
N GLU A 90 12.05 -0.16 4.25
CA GLU A 90 13.49 -0.41 4.30
C GLU A 90 14.05 0.00 5.66
N GLN A 91 14.81 -0.88 6.29
CA GLN A 91 15.49 -0.62 7.56
C GLN A 91 17.00 -0.79 7.34
N PRO A 92 17.83 0.22 7.65
CA PRO A 92 19.27 0.06 7.63
C PRO A 92 19.70 -0.85 8.79
N ILE A 93 20.64 -1.76 8.52
CA ILE A 93 21.28 -2.58 9.53
C ILE A 93 22.70 -2.05 9.76
N MET A 94 23.01 -1.80 11.04
CA MET A 94 24.37 -1.48 11.46
C MET A 94 25.09 -2.76 11.87
N PHE A 95 26.25 -2.98 11.27
CA PHE A 95 27.22 -3.97 11.76
C PHE A 95 28.36 -3.23 12.46
N PRO A 96 28.83 -3.71 13.62
CA PRO A 96 30.03 -3.16 14.25
C PRO A 96 31.20 -3.14 13.26
N ASN A 97 31.90 -2.01 13.16
CA ASN A 97 33.04 -1.80 12.24
C ASN A 97 32.70 -1.79 10.73
N PHE A 98 31.42 -1.69 10.36
CA PHE A 98 30.98 -1.57 8.97
C PHE A 98 30.30 -0.23 8.71
N ASP A 99 30.61 0.38 7.58
CA ASP A 99 30.11 1.70 7.19
C ASP A 99 28.57 1.71 7.11
N ILE A 100 27.96 2.67 7.82
CA ILE A 100 26.55 2.72 8.25
C ILE A 100 25.55 2.77 7.07
N ASN A 101 26.02 2.96 5.84
CA ASN A 101 25.19 3.14 4.64
C ASN A 101 25.13 1.90 3.72
N LYS A 102 25.67 0.75 4.15
CA LYS A 102 25.92 -0.35 3.21
C LYS A 102 24.80 -1.39 3.16
N ILE A 103 24.12 -1.74 4.25
CA ILE A 103 23.20 -2.88 4.24
C ILE A 103 21.80 -2.46 4.67
N VAL A 104 20.82 -2.69 3.80
CA VAL A 104 19.41 -2.41 4.03
C VAL A 104 18.62 -3.70 3.97
N VAL A 105 17.78 -3.94 4.97
CA VAL A 105 16.73 -4.96 4.91
C VAL A 105 15.44 -4.30 4.49
N GLY A 106 14.91 -4.74 3.36
CA GLY A 106 13.62 -4.26 2.87
C GLY A 106 12.56 -5.33 2.86
N THR A 107 11.31 -4.91 2.87
CA THR A 107 10.13 -5.77 2.73
C THR A 107 9.06 -5.06 1.91
N ASP A 108 8.52 -5.76 0.90
CA ASP A 108 7.33 -5.31 0.19
C ASP A 108 6.11 -5.41 1.12
N VAL A 109 5.31 -4.34 1.17
CA VAL A 109 4.07 -4.29 1.95
C VAL A 109 2.89 -4.06 1.02
N HIS A 110 1.84 -4.86 1.21
CA HIS A 110 0.60 -4.74 0.48
C HIS A 110 -0.50 -4.28 1.43
N PHE A 111 -1.03 -3.10 1.16
CA PHE A 111 -2.15 -2.52 1.89
C PHE A 111 -3.45 -2.71 1.11
N ILE A 112 -4.50 -3.06 1.84
CA ILE A 112 -5.85 -3.22 1.31
C ILE A 112 -6.77 -2.35 2.14
N PHE A 113 -7.38 -1.35 1.49
CA PHE A 113 -8.31 -0.41 2.09
C PHE A 113 -9.69 -0.59 1.47
N ASP A 114 -10.73 -0.46 2.29
CA ASP A 114 -12.06 -0.19 1.77
C ASP A 114 -12.28 1.32 1.84
N VAL A 115 -12.52 1.90 0.67
CA VAL A 115 -12.65 3.34 0.50
C VAL A 115 -14.01 3.66 -0.09
N ALA A 116 -14.56 4.78 0.33
CA ALA A 116 -15.79 5.32 -0.23
C ALA A 116 -15.70 6.84 -0.29
N ALA A 117 -16.30 7.43 -1.32
CA ALA A 117 -16.41 8.87 -1.47
C ALA A 117 -17.67 9.24 -2.24
N VAL A 118 -18.09 10.49 -2.06
CA VAL A 118 -19.14 11.14 -2.85
C VAL A 118 -18.48 11.94 -3.96
N ILE A 119 -18.91 11.71 -5.19
CA ILE A 119 -18.33 12.27 -6.42
C ILE A 119 -19.38 13.13 -7.11
N ASN A 120 -18.99 14.36 -7.44
CA ASN A 120 -19.77 15.21 -8.34
C ASN A 120 -19.13 15.16 -9.74
N VAL A 121 -19.81 14.52 -10.70
CA VAL A 121 -19.24 14.27 -12.05
C VAL A 121 -19.14 15.52 -12.92
N TYR A 122 -19.89 16.58 -12.60
CA TYR A 122 -19.84 17.84 -13.36
C TYR A 122 -18.68 18.74 -12.93
N THR A 123 -18.26 18.64 -11.67
CA THR A 123 -17.18 19.46 -11.10
C THR A 123 -15.88 18.68 -10.91
N GLY A 124 -15.94 17.34 -10.87
CA GLY A 124 -14.80 16.49 -10.51
C GLY A 124 -14.52 16.45 -9.00
N GLU A 125 -15.35 17.08 -8.17
CA GLU A 125 -15.13 17.12 -6.73
C GLU A 125 -15.34 15.75 -6.07
N VAL A 126 -14.44 15.42 -5.13
CA VAL A 126 -14.47 14.22 -4.29
C VAL A 126 -14.61 14.63 -2.83
N ARG A 127 -15.67 14.15 -2.17
CA ARG A 127 -16.02 14.49 -0.78
C ARG A 127 -16.24 13.23 0.06
N ASP A 128 -16.31 13.40 1.39
CA ASP A 128 -16.62 12.34 2.37
C ASP A 128 -15.68 11.12 2.34
N PHE A 129 -14.45 11.30 1.85
CA PHE A 129 -13.41 10.26 1.81
C PHE A 129 -12.91 9.84 3.20
N GLU A 130 -13.14 10.68 4.22
CA GLU A 130 -12.54 10.59 5.55
C GLU A 130 -13.01 9.39 6.39
N ARG A 131 -13.99 8.62 5.92
CA ARG A 131 -14.43 7.37 6.58
C ARG A 131 -13.70 6.12 6.10
N SER A 132 -12.55 6.28 5.44
CA SER A 132 -11.75 5.16 4.95
C SER A 132 -11.24 4.33 6.13
N GLU A 133 -11.79 3.13 6.30
CA GLU A 133 -11.38 2.22 7.36
C GLU A 133 -10.33 1.22 6.87
N TYR A 134 -9.35 0.98 7.73
CA TYR A 134 -8.31 0.03 7.48
C TYR A 134 -8.79 -1.39 7.74
N MET A 135 -9.10 -2.17 6.69
CA MET A 135 -9.58 -3.54 6.90
C MET A 135 -8.47 -4.59 7.08
N ARG A 136 -7.29 -4.44 6.43
CA ARG A 136 -6.22 -5.47 6.53
C ARG A 136 -4.90 -5.06 5.88
N TYR A 137 -3.76 -5.17 6.58
CA TYR A 137 -2.42 -5.03 5.99
C TYR A 137 -1.80 -6.39 6.04
N LYS A 138 -1.17 -6.75 4.93
CA LYS A 138 -0.48 -8.01 4.80
C LYS A 138 0.90 -7.71 4.29
N THR A 139 1.89 -8.04 5.09
CA THR A 139 3.28 -8.10 4.66
C THR A 139 3.45 -9.39 3.88
N TYR A 140 2.99 -9.41 2.63
CA TYR A 140 3.34 -10.46 1.69
C TYR A 140 4.30 -9.86 0.68
N GLY A 141 5.51 -10.39 0.66
CA GLY A 141 6.60 -9.72 0.00
C GLY A 141 7.85 -10.55 0.04
N LYS A 142 8.74 -10.26 -0.90
CA LYS A 142 10.11 -10.72 -0.83
C LYS A 142 10.82 -9.79 0.15
N SER A 143 11.14 -10.27 1.35
CA SER A 143 12.13 -9.58 2.17
C SER A 143 13.48 -9.73 1.47
N TYR A 144 14.24 -8.65 1.38
CA TYR A 144 15.52 -8.62 0.70
C TYR A 144 16.57 -7.93 1.53
N VAL A 145 17.82 -8.27 1.25
CA VAL A 145 19.00 -7.55 1.70
C VAL A 145 19.59 -6.88 0.48
N ARG A 146 19.85 -5.57 0.56
CA ARG A 146 20.51 -4.79 -0.49
C ARG A 146 21.82 -4.22 0.01
N LEU A 147 22.80 -4.20 -0.88
CA LEU A 147 24.07 -3.50 -0.70
C LEU A 147 24.11 -2.30 -1.64
N TYR A 148 24.41 -1.13 -1.09
CA TYR A 148 24.61 0.10 -1.84
C TYR A 148 26.09 0.52 -1.81
N ASP A 149 26.58 1.09 -2.91
CA ASP A 149 27.90 1.73 -2.96
C ASP A 149 27.87 3.13 -2.34
N GLN A 150 29.03 3.79 -2.28
CA GLN A 150 29.16 5.15 -1.74
C GLN A 150 28.39 6.21 -2.54
N GLU A 151 28.03 5.91 -3.79
CA GLU A 151 27.23 6.78 -4.66
C GLU A 151 25.72 6.48 -4.54
N GLY A 152 25.32 5.55 -3.67
CA GLY A 152 23.92 5.15 -3.47
C GLY A 152 23.38 4.24 -4.57
N ARG A 153 24.24 3.66 -5.41
CA ARG A 153 23.83 2.70 -6.44
C ARG A 153 23.74 1.30 -5.84
N LYS A 154 22.70 0.55 -6.24
CA LYS A 154 22.52 -0.83 -5.82
C LYS A 154 23.61 -1.71 -6.44
N VAL A 155 24.55 -2.17 -5.62
CA VAL A 155 25.62 -3.10 -6.02
C VAL A 155 25.08 -4.52 -6.07
N TRP A 156 24.19 -4.86 -5.14
CA TRP A 156 23.73 -6.23 -4.97
C TRP A 156 22.37 -6.30 -4.24
N GLU A 157 21.61 -7.36 -4.51
CA GLU A 157 20.33 -7.67 -3.87
C GLU A 157 20.17 -9.19 -3.77
N LYS A 158 19.84 -9.71 -2.58
CA LYS A 158 19.34 -11.08 -2.41
C LYS A 158 18.07 -11.10 -1.57
N LEU A 159 17.29 -12.15 -1.74
CA LEU A 159 16.20 -12.46 -0.82
C LEU A 159 16.76 -12.78 0.56
N TRP A 160 16.07 -12.32 1.61
CA TRP A 160 16.42 -12.59 2.99
C TRP A 160 16.67 -14.08 3.23
N LYS A 161 15.76 -14.93 2.72
CA LYS A 161 15.91 -16.39 2.84
C LYS A 161 17.21 -16.92 2.22
N HIS A 162 17.66 -16.37 1.09
CA HIS A 162 18.89 -16.82 0.44
C HIS A 162 20.12 -16.28 1.16
N TRP A 163 20.11 -15.01 1.55
CA TRP A 163 21.21 -14.43 2.31
C TRP A 163 21.41 -15.13 3.66
N TYR A 164 20.31 -15.42 4.36
CA TYR A 164 20.32 -16.16 5.62
C TYR A 164 20.89 -17.57 5.44
N SER A 165 20.41 -18.34 4.45
CA SER A 165 20.91 -19.69 4.17
C SER A 165 22.37 -19.69 3.76
N GLU A 166 22.81 -18.77 2.91
CA GLU A 166 24.21 -18.68 2.49
C GLU A 166 25.14 -18.29 3.64
N GLY A 167 24.73 -17.37 4.52
CA GLY A 167 25.50 -17.06 5.73
C GLY A 167 25.67 -18.29 6.62
N TYR A 168 24.58 -19.06 6.79
CA TYR A 168 24.56 -20.30 7.57
C TYR A 168 25.42 -21.42 6.94
N GLU A 169 25.42 -21.55 5.62
CA GLU A 169 26.20 -22.55 4.87
C GLU A 169 27.68 -22.17 4.70
N ALA A 170 28.01 -20.87 4.62
CA ALA A 170 29.36 -20.37 4.40
C ALA A 170 30.22 -20.23 5.67
N GLY A 171 29.66 -20.51 6.86
CA GLY A 171 30.44 -20.47 8.10
C GLY A 171 29.69 -20.18 9.39
N TYR A 172 28.42 -19.75 9.36
CA TYR A 172 27.59 -19.63 10.58
C TYR A 172 27.02 -20.99 11.05
N ARG A 173 27.83 -22.05 11.01
CA ARG A 173 27.60 -23.26 11.80
C ARG A 173 28.09 -23.13 13.24
N ASP A 174 28.75 -22.03 13.57
CA ASP A 174 29.20 -21.68 14.90
C ASP A 174 28.06 -21.03 15.72
N GLY A 175 26.96 -21.76 15.88
CA GLY A 175 26.01 -21.51 16.97
C GLY A 175 26.57 -21.85 18.35
N GLU A 176 27.87 -22.18 18.46
CA GLU A 176 28.56 -22.53 19.70
C GLU A 176 29.50 -21.43 20.22
N SER A 177 29.76 -20.33 19.49
CA SER A 177 30.79 -19.34 19.89
C SER A 177 30.33 -17.89 20.05
N ASP A 178 29.10 -17.52 19.69
CA ASP A 178 28.60 -16.14 19.87
C ASP A 178 27.60 -16.02 21.02
N GLY A 179 28.06 -16.27 22.25
CA GLY A 179 27.78 -15.52 23.49
C GLY A 179 26.35 -15.08 23.91
N TYR A 180 25.29 -15.33 23.15
CA TYR A 180 23.91 -15.06 23.52
C TYR A 180 23.26 -16.36 23.95
N TRP A 181 23.75 -16.91 25.06
CA TRP A 181 22.97 -17.86 25.82
C TRP A 181 21.66 -17.19 26.19
N THR A 182 20.58 -17.89 25.85
CA THR A 182 19.22 -17.72 26.32
C THR A 182 19.20 -17.11 27.73
N ALA A 183 18.77 -15.85 27.84
CA ALA A 183 18.03 -15.43 29.01
C ALA A 183 16.75 -16.28 29.04
N ARG A 184 16.85 -17.49 29.62
CA ARG A 184 15.69 -18.20 30.11
C ARG A 184 15.07 -17.27 31.14
N SER A 185 14.00 -16.63 30.72
CA SER A 185 12.90 -16.22 31.57
C SER A 185 12.52 -17.37 32.49
N GLU A 186 13.08 -17.39 33.70
CA GLU A 186 12.47 -18.10 34.82
C GLU A 186 11.42 -17.15 35.40
N CYS A 187 10.15 -17.49 35.15
CA CYS A 187 9.01 -16.90 35.84
C CYS A 187 9.18 -17.07 37.35
N PRO A 188 8.79 -16.07 38.16
CA PRO A 188 8.85 -16.18 39.60
C PRO A 188 7.74 -17.13 40.10
N CYS A 189 8.14 -18.22 40.76
CA CYS A 189 7.34 -19.01 41.70
C CYS A 189 8.25 -19.44 42.86
#